data_AF-A0A7C2F5N1-F1
#
_entry.id   AF-A0A7C2F5N1-F1
#
_cell.length_a   1.000
_cell.length_b   1.000
_cell.length_c   1.000
_cell.angle_alpha   90.00
_cell.angle_beta   90.00
_cell.angle_gamma   90.00
#
_symmetry.space_group_name_H-M   'P 1'
#
loop_
_entity.id
_entity.type
_entity.pdbx_description
1 polymer ?
#
loop_
_entity_poly.entity_id
_entity_poly.type
_entity_poly.pdbx_seq_one_letter_code
_entity_poly.pdbx_strand_id
1 'polypeptide(L)'
;MGYVLAMEELLGQLEDLEIEVDAVFLPTGSAGTQAGVLVGAKALDFAGQIVGISVASDARSVRERLSGLAPATARLLGLEVGFEERDFVVYDDYIGGGYGVLGPAEREAIRTVARTEGVLLDPVYTGRAMAGLLDLIGQGIVQPGQNILFWHTGGTSALFAYTQGLLGTPG
;
A
#
# COMPACT_ATOMS: atom_id res chain seq x y z
N MET A 1 -2.95 -15.76 2.54
CA MET A 1 -1.88 -16.73 2.87
C MET A 1 -0.52 -16.25 2.39
N GLY A 2 -0.28 -16.04 1.09
CA GLY A 2 1.04 -15.59 0.59
C GLY A 2 1.59 -14.33 1.28
N TYR A 3 0.77 -13.27 1.41
CA TYR A 3 1.20 -12.04 2.09
C TYR A 3 1.32 -12.15 3.62
N VAL A 4 0.84 -13.23 4.23
CA VAL A 4 1.12 -13.52 5.66
C VAL A 4 2.57 -13.95 5.79
N LEU A 5 3.00 -14.91 4.95
CA LEU A 5 4.39 -15.36 4.89
C LEU A 5 5.34 -14.26 4.44
N ALA A 6 4.91 -13.40 3.51
CA ALA A 6 5.72 -12.25 3.11
C ALA A 6 5.93 -11.26 4.26
N MET A 7 4.96 -11.11 5.17
CA MET A 7 5.13 -10.28 6.36
C MET A 7 6.10 -10.93 7.36
N GLU A 8 6.07 -12.25 7.50
CA GLU A 8 7.07 -13.00 8.27
C GLU A 8 8.48 -12.80 7.72
N GLU A 9 8.65 -12.94 6.40
CA GLU A 9 9.92 -12.67 5.72
C GLU A 9 10.39 -11.22 5.95
N LEU A 10 9.49 -10.25 5.83
CA LEU A 10 9.80 -8.84 6.08
C LEU A 10 10.29 -8.61 7.50
N LEU A 11 9.61 -9.14 8.52
CA LEU A 11 10.03 -8.93 9.92
C LEU A 11 11.41 -9.53 10.20
N GLY A 12 11.72 -10.71 9.65
CA GLY A 12 13.07 -11.27 9.75
C GLY A 12 14.12 -10.36 9.10
N GLN A 13 13.83 -9.79 7.94
CA GLN A 13 14.72 -8.82 7.28
C GLN A 13 14.90 -7.54 8.08
N LEU A 14 13.84 -7.02 8.72
CA LEU A 14 13.91 -5.83 9.55
C LEU A 14 14.72 -6.06 10.83
N GLU A 15 14.59 -7.24 11.44
CA GLU A 15 15.39 -7.64 12.59
C GLU A 15 16.89 -7.74 12.23
N ASP A 16 17.22 -8.42 11.12
CA ASP A 16 18.60 -8.56 10.63
C ASP A 16 19.26 -7.21 10.29
N LEU A 17 18.47 -6.22 9.84
CA LEU A 17 18.94 -4.88 9.48
C LEU A 17 18.89 -3.89 10.65
N GLU A 18 18.35 -4.28 11.81
CA GLU A 18 18.10 -3.40 12.95
C GLU A 18 17.26 -2.16 12.58
N ILE A 19 16.24 -2.34 11.73
CA ILE A 19 15.35 -1.27 11.26
C ILE A 19 13.97 -1.41 11.91
N GLU A 20 13.55 -0.39 12.65
CA GLU A 20 12.17 -0.26 13.13
C GLU A 20 11.30 0.44 12.07
N VAL A 21 10.07 -0.03 11.88
CA VAL A 21 9.10 0.52 10.92
C VAL A 21 7.81 0.90 11.65
N ASP A 22 7.40 2.17 11.52
CA ASP A 22 6.20 2.71 12.15
C ASP A 22 4.93 2.40 11.35
N ALA A 23 5.05 2.32 10.02
CA ALA A 23 3.93 1.98 9.15
C ALA A 23 4.35 1.36 7.82
N VAL A 24 3.50 0.47 7.32
CA VAL A 24 3.58 -0.15 6.00
C VAL A 24 2.48 0.43 5.11
N PHE A 25 2.85 1.12 4.03
CA PHE A 25 1.94 1.66 3.03
C PHE A 25 1.88 0.78 1.80
N LEU A 26 0.68 0.51 1.28
CA LEU A 26 0.49 -0.32 0.09
C LEU A 26 -0.76 0.04 -0.72
N PRO A 27 -0.78 -0.19 -2.05
CA PRO A 27 -2.00 -0.04 -2.83
C PRO A 27 -3.02 -1.13 -2.48
N THR A 28 -4.29 -0.76 -2.29
CA THR A 28 -5.37 -1.69 -1.98
C THR A 28 -6.52 -1.59 -2.99
N GLY A 29 -6.89 -2.71 -3.61
CA GLY A 29 -8.00 -2.81 -4.56
C GLY A 29 -9.03 -3.84 -4.12
N SER A 30 -8.70 -5.13 -4.30
CA SER A 30 -9.51 -6.26 -3.81
C SER A 30 -9.35 -6.53 -2.30
N ALA A 31 -8.53 -5.74 -1.60
CA ALA A 31 -8.13 -5.90 -0.19
C ALA A 31 -7.33 -7.16 0.17
N GLY A 32 -7.14 -8.12 -0.75
CA GLY A 32 -6.46 -9.39 -0.45
C GLY A 32 -5.00 -9.24 0.03
N THR A 33 -4.23 -8.34 -0.60
CA THR A 33 -2.86 -8.02 -0.18
C THR A 33 -2.85 -7.44 1.23
N GLN A 34 -3.61 -6.36 1.44
CA GLN A 34 -3.70 -5.69 2.73
C GLN A 34 -4.16 -6.64 3.85
N ALA A 35 -5.17 -7.47 3.59
CA ALA A 35 -5.67 -8.44 4.57
C ALA A 35 -4.60 -9.47 4.95
N GLY A 36 -3.82 -9.96 3.99
CA GLY A 36 -2.74 -10.91 4.26
C GLY A 36 -1.60 -10.28 5.08
N VAL A 37 -1.15 -9.08 4.69
CA VAL A 37 -0.13 -8.33 5.44
C VAL A 37 -0.62 -8.04 6.86
N LEU A 38 -1.88 -7.60 7.02
CA LEU A 38 -2.48 -7.31 8.33
C LEU A 38 -2.57 -8.55 9.21
N VAL A 39 -2.94 -9.71 8.67
CA VAL A 39 -2.98 -10.97 9.43
C VAL A 39 -1.57 -11.35 9.90
N GLY A 40 -0.56 -11.25 9.03
CA GLY A 40 0.82 -11.51 9.40
C GLY A 40 1.33 -10.55 10.47
N ALA A 41 1.04 -9.25 10.32
CA ALA A 41 1.42 -8.22 11.28
C ALA A 41 0.84 -8.51 12.67
N LYS A 42 -0.45 -8.87 12.75
CA LYS A 42 -1.10 -9.22 14.02
C LYS A 42 -0.60 -10.53 14.62
N ALA A 43 -0.26 -11.51 13.79
CA ALA A 43 0.23 -12.81 14.26
C ALA A 43 1.68 -12.78 14.76
N LEU A 44 2.44 -11.77 14.35
CA LEU A 44 3.85 -11.58 14.67
C LEU A 44 4.08 -10.36 15.57
N ASP A 45 3.01 -9.83 16.18
CA ASP A 45 3.05 -8.67 17.08
C ASP A 45 3.77 -7.44 16.52
N PHE A 46 3.64 -7.19 15.20
CA PHE A 46 4.18 -6.00 14.57
C PHE A 46 3.53 -4.74 15.14
N ALA A 47 4.34 -3.83 15.68
CA ALA A 47 3.86 -2.62 16.35
C ALA A 47 3.36 -1.53 15.39
N GLY A 48 3.83 -1.54 14.14
CA GLY A 48 3.49 -0.53 13.15
C GLY A 48 2.11 -0.71 12.52
N GLN A 49 1.65 0.32 11.81
CA GLN A 49 0.34 0.31 11.15
C GLN A 49 0.38 -0.25 9.73
N ILE A 50 -0.65 -0.96 9.30
CA ILE A 50 -0.84 -1.37 7.90
C ILE A 50 -1.84 -0.43 7.23
N VAL A 51 -1.34 0.40 6.31
CA VAL A 51 -2.10 1.49 5.68
C VAL A 51 -2.34 1.21 4.20
N GLY A 52 -3.61 1.05 3.83
CA GLY A 52 -4.03 0.87 2.45
C GLY A 52 -4.36 2.20 1.77
N ILE A 53 -3.78 2.46 0.59
CA ILE A 53 -4.27 3.52 -0.31
C ILE A 53 -5.18 2.90 -1.35
N SER A 54 -6.46 3.26 -1.32
CA SER A 54 -7.45 2.67 -2.22
C SER A 54 -7.25 3.13 -3.66
N VAL A 55 -7.30 2.17 -4.58
CA VAL A 55 -7.14 2.46 -6.01
C VAL A 55 -8.47 2.60 -6.75
N ALA A 56 -9.59 2.18 -6.15
CA ALA A 56 -10.86 2.09 -6.86
C ALA A 56 -12.13 2.18 -6.01
N SER A 57 -12.11 1.72 -4.76
CA SER A 57 -13.31 1.61 -3.92
C SER A 57 -13.23 2.54 -2.73
N ASP A 58 -14.35 3.08 -2.28
CA ASP A 58 -14.39 3.89 -1.06
C ASP A 58 -13.88 3.11 0.17
N ALA A 59 -13.39 3.84 1.17
CA ALA A 59 -12.75 3.26 2.34
C ALA A 59 -13.69 2.33 3.12
N ARG A 60 -15.00 2.65 3.19
CA ARG A 60 -15.98 1.79 3.84
C ARG A 60 -16.07 0.43 3.15
N SER A 61 -16.23 0.42 1.83
CA SER A 61 -16.27 -0.81 1.03
C SER A 61 -15.00 -1.65 1.19
N VAL A 62 -13.83 -1.02 1.25
CA VAL A 62 -12.54 -1.73 1.47
C VAL A 62 -12.49 -2.30 2.89
N ARG A 63 -12.87 -1.53 3.92
CA ARG A 63 -12.91 -1.98 5.32
C ARG A 63 -13.88 -3.14 5.53
N GLU A 64 -15.04 -3.13 4.88
CA GLU A 64 -16.00 -4.26 4.90
C GLU A 64 -15.39 -5.53 4.29
N ARG A 65 -14.58 -5.42 3.22
CA ARG A 65 -13.84 -6.57 2.67
C ARG A 65 -12.74 -7.03 3.62
N LEU A 66 -11.99 -6.11 4.22
CA LEU A 66 -10.93 -6.44 5.19
C LEU A 66 -11.48 -7.17 6.42
N SER A 67 -12.61 -6.71 6.96
CA SER A 67 -13.26 -7.32 8.12
C SER A 67 -13.79 -8.73 7.85
N GLY A 68 -14.07 -9.07 6.58
CA GLY A 68 -14.35 -10.44 6.16
C GLY A 68 -13.08 -11.27 5.92
N LEU A 69 -12.14 -10.72 5.14
CA LEU A 69 -10.96 -11.44 4.63
C LEU A 69 -9.92 -11.74 5.72
N ALA A 70 -9.63 -10.79 6.60
CA ALA A 70 -8.57 -10.96 7.60
C ALA A 70 -8.93 -12.05 8.63
N PRO A 71 -10.11 -12.05 9.28
CA PRO A 71 -10.50 -13.14 10.19
C PRO A 71 -10.63 -14.49 9.48
N ALA A 72 -11.14 -14.51 8.24
CA ALA A 72 -11.23 -15.75 7.46
C ALA A 72 -9.83 -16.33 7.15
N THR A 73 -8.88 -15.47 6.82
CA THR A 73 -7.49 -15.87 6.56
C THR A 73 -6.81 -16.36 7.84
N ALA A 74 -7.00 -15.68 8.97
CA ALA A 74 -6.46 -16.12 10.27
C ALA A 74 -7.01 -17.51 10.65
N ARG A 75 -8.33 -17.71 10.55
CA ARG A 75 -8.96 -19.02 10.81
C ARG A 75 -8.44 -20.12 9.88
N LEU A 76 -8.28 -19.82 8.59
CA LEU A 76 -7.74 -20.78 7.63
C LEU A 76 -6.32 -21.23 7.98
N LEU A 77 -5.53 -20.34 8.59
CA LEU A 77 -4.16 -20.60 9.03
C LEU A 77 -4.08 -21.15 10.46
N GLY A 78 -5.19 -21.28 11.18
CA GLY A 78 -5.19 -21.69 12.59
C GLY A 78 -4.59 -20.65 13.55
N LEU A 79 -4.58 -19.38 13.17
CA LEU A 79 -4.03 -18.28 13.98
C LEU A 79 -5.10 -17.70 14.91
N GLU A 80 -4.77 -17.57 16.20
CA GLU A 80 -5.64 -16.99 17.22
C GLU A 80 -5.40 -15.47 17.37
N VAL A 81 -5.74 -14.73 16.30
CA VAL A 81 -5.60 -13.25 16.28
C VAL A 81 -6.95 -12.56 16.13
N GLY A 82 -7.14 -11.49 16.91
CA GLY A 82 -8.31 -10.62 16.86
C GLY A 82 -8.09 -9.39 15.98
N PHE A 83 -9.18 -8.86 15.41
CA PHE A 83 -9.17 -7.64 14.62
C PHE A 83 -10.24 -6.68 15.11
N GLU A 84 -9.89 -5.41 15.17
CA GLU A 84 -10.76 -4.29 15.53
C GLU A 84 -10.91 -3.32 14.35
N GLU A 85 -11.92 -2.44 14.39
CA GLU A 85 -12.15 -1.47 13.30
C GLU A 85 -10.91 -0.60 13.01
N ARG A 86 -10.16 -0.23 14.06
CA ARG A 86 -8.93 0.57 13.96
C ARG A 86 -7.78 -0.14 13.22
N ASP A 87 -7.83 -1.47 13.10
CA ASP A 87 -6.82 -2.23 12.35
C ASP A 87 -7.00 -2.05 10.82
N PHE A 88 -8.17 -1.59 10.36
CA PHE A 88 -8.51 -1.46 8.94
C PHE A 88 -8.28 -0.03 8.42
N VAL A 89 -7.03 0.42 8.41
CA VAL A 89 -6.66 1.76 7.93
C VAL A 89 -6.68 1.83 6.41
N VAL A 90 -7.52 2.71 5.86
CA VAL A 90 -7.68 2.90 4.41
C VAL A 90 -7.92 4.38 4.12
N TYR A 91 -7.16 4.93 3.17
CA TYR A 91 -7.37 6.25 2.57
C TYR A 91 -7.89 6.09 1.13
N ASP A 92 -8.97 6.78 0.79
CA ASP A 92 -9.66 6.70 -0.50
C ASP A 92 -9.74 8.03 -1.25
N ASP A 93 -9.19 9.12 -0.69
CA ASP A 93 -9.15 10.45 -1.32
C ASP A 93 -8.39 10.48 -2.66
N TYR A 94 -7.57 9.46 -2.92
CA TYR A 94 -6.66 9.38 -4.07
C TYR A 94 -7.24 8.61 -5.27
N ILE A 95 -8.52 8.21 -5.24
CA ILE A 95 -9.15 7.47 -6.35
C ILE A 95 -9.25 8.32 -7.64
N GLY A 96 -9.26 9.66 -7.52
CA GLY A 96 -9.21 10.58 -8.65
C GLY A 96 -10.31 10.32 -9.69
N GLY A 97 -9.93 10.18 -10.96
CA GLY A 97 -10.86 9.90 -12.07
C GLY A 97 -11.41 8.46 -12.10
N GLY A 98 -11.14 7.65 -11.09
CA GLY A 98 -11.52 6.25 -11.02
C GLY A 98 -10.37 5.29 -11.35
N TYR A 99 -10.70 4.01 -11.39
CA TYR A 99 -9.73 2.95 -11.61
C TYR A 99 -9.08 3.03 -13.00
N GLY A 100 -7.75 2.94 -13.04
CA GLY A 100 -6.98 2.98 -14.30
C GLY A 100 -6.83 4.37 -14.92
N VAL A 101 -7.40 5.41 -14.30
CA VAL A 101 -7.30 6.80 -14.77
C VAL A 101 -6.12 7.47 -14.09
N LEU A 102 -5.07 7.76 -14.87
CA LEU A 102 -3.87 8.43 -14.40
C LEU A 102 -4.11 9.93 -14.19
N GLY A 103 -4.05 10.38 -12.93
CA GLY A 103 -4.18 11.79 -12.55
C GLY A 103 -2.83 12.53 -12.44
N PRO A 104 -2.86 13.85 -12.15
CA PRO A 104 -1.65 14.65 -11.97
C PRO A 104 -0.79 14.21 -10.77
N ALA A 105 -1.43 13.84 -9.66
CA ALA A 105 -0.73 13.41 -8.44
C ALA A 105 0.06 12.12 -8.68
N GLU A 106 -0.55 11.13 -9.34
CA GLU A 106 0.13 9.89 -9.69
C GLU A 106 1.28 10.13 -10.68
N ARG A 107 1.08 11.00 -11.68
CA ARG A 107 2.17 11.38 -12.61
C ARG A 107 3.36 11.98 -11.87
N GLU A 108 3.09 12.86 -10.90
CA GLU A 108 4.17 13.50 -10.15
C GLU A 108 4.87 12.49 -9.23
N ALA A 109 4.13 11.65 -8.51
CA ALA A 109 4.70 10.60 -7.68
C ALA A 109 5.60 9.64 -8.49
N ILE A 110 5.12 9.17 -9.65
CA ILE A 110 5.90 8.31 -10.55
C ILE A 110 7.19 9.02 -11.00
N ARG A 111 7.10 10.29 -11.42
CA ARG A 111 8.27 11.05 -11.88
C ARG A 111 9.27 11.30 -10.76
N THR A 112 8.80 11.65 -9.57
CA THR A 112 9.64 11.90 -8.40
C THR A 112 10.42 10.64 -8.05
N VAL A 113 9.73 9.52 -7.79
CA VAL A 113 10.39 8.27 -7.38
C VAL A 113 11.31 7.72 -8.48
N ALA A 114 10.92 7.82 -9.75
CA ALA A 114 11.79 7.40 -10.85
C ALA A 114 13.07 8.25 -10.97
N ARG A 115 12.99 9.55 -10.67
CA ARG A 115 14.13 10.48 -10.79
C ARG A 115 15.02 10.49 -9.56
N THR A 116 14.48 10.29 -8.37
CA THR A 116 15.25 10.33 -7.13
C THR A 116 15.78 8.96 -6.74
N GLU A 117 14.97 7.91 -6.85
CA GLU A 117 15.30 6.56 -6.37
C GLU A 117 15.60 5.57 -7.50
N GLY A 118 15.33 5.93 -8.76
CA GLY A 118 15.45 4.99 -9.89
C GLY A 118 14.40 3.86 -9.88
N VAL A 119 13.36 3.97 -9.06
CA VAL A 119 12.30 2.96 -8.93
C VAL A 119 11.10 3.34 -9.81
N LEU A 120 10.58 2.37 -10.56
CA LEU A 120 9.45 2.58 -11.48
C LEU A 120 8.13 2.13 -10.87
N LEU A 121 7.25 3.09 -10.62
CA LEU A 121 5.87 2.87 -10.16
C LEU A 121 4.91 2.77 -11.34
N ASP A 122 3.95 1.87 -11.26
CA ASP A 122 2.87 1.73 -12.23
C ASP A 122 1.78 2.82 -12.10
N PRO A 123 1.09 3.17 -13.18
CA PRO A 123 0.15 4.30 -13.21
C PRO A 123 -1.21 4.03 -12.54
N VAL A 124 -1.50 2.80 -12.13
CA VAL A 124 -2.82 2.37 -11.64
C VAL A 124 -2.80 2.10 -10.14
N TYR A 125 -1.77 1.41 -9.65
CA TYR A 125 -1.68 0.95 -8.26
C TYR A 125 -0.57 1.67 -7.49
N THR A 126 0.68 1.33 -7.78
CA THR A 126 1.83 1.79 -6.95
C THR A 126 2.07 3.30 -7.09
N GLY A 127 1.84 3.88 -8.26
CA GLY A 127 1.91 5.34 -8.45
C GLY A 127 0.85 6.09 -7.65
N ARG A 128 -0.37 5.52 -7.53
CA ARG A 128 -1.44 6.08 -6.71
C ARG A 128 -1.18 5.95 -5.23
N ALA A 129 -0.72 4.77 -4.79
CA ALA A 129 -0.35 4.58 -3.40
C ALA A 129 0.80 5.49 -2.96
N MET A 130 1.79 5.68 -3.82
CA MET A 130 2.88 6.62 -3.56
C MET A 130 2.39 8.07 -3.55
N ALA A 131 1.52 8.47 -4.49
CA ALA A 131 0.92 9.80 -4.48
C ALA A 131 0.17 10.07 -3.16
N GLY A 132 -0.58 9.08 -2.68
CA GLY A 132 -1.24 9.17 -1.37
C GLY A 132 -0.26 9.30 -0.22
N LEU A 133 0.79 8.48 -0.17
CA LEU A 133 1.82 8.57 0.87
C LEU A 133 2.50 9.95 0.89
N LEU A 134 2.92 10.45 -0.28
CA LEU A 134 3.58 11.76 -0.38
C LEU A 134 2.67 12.90 0.07
N ASP A 135 1.39 12.82 -0.26
CA ASP A 135 0.40 13.82 0.17
C ASP A 135 0.14 13.74 1.69
N LEU A 136 0.02 12.53 2.27
CA LEU A 136 -0.13 12.35 3.72
C LEU A 136 1.10 12.83 4.51
N ILE A 137 2.30 12.73 3.93
CA ILE A 137 3.51 13.37 4.46
C ILE A 137 3.36 14.90 4.40
N GLY A 138 2.94 15.44 3.26
CA GLY A 138 2.70 16.88 3.08
C GLY A 138 1.65 17.47 4.02
N GLN A 139 0.64 16.66 4.40
CA GLN A 139 -0.38 17.02 5.38
C GLN A 139 0.08 16.87 6.84
N GLY A 140 1.25 16.28 7.09
CA GLY A 140 1.78 16.01 8.43
C GLY A 140 1.05 14.87 9.16
N ILE A 141 0.29 14.04 8.44
CA ILE A 141 -0.32 12.82 8.98
C ILE A 141 0.77 11.78 9.24
N VAL A 142 1.67 11.61 8.27
CA VAL A 142 2.96 10.96 8.50
C VAL A 142 3.89 12.00 9.11
N GLN A 143 4.32 11.76 10.35
CA GLN A 143 5.09 12.71 11.14
C GLN A 143 6.59 12.62 10.83
N PRO A 144 7.33 13.74 10.97
CA PRO A 144 8.78 13.72 10.88
C PRO A 144 9.40 12.70 11.85
N GLY A 145 10.35 11.91 11.36
CA GLY A 145 11.03 10.88 12.15
C GLY A 145 10.38 9.50 12.11
N GLN A 146 9.19 9.35 11.50
CA GLN A 146 8.62 8.03 11.27
C GLN A 146 9.33 7.30 10.14
N ASN A 147 9.65 6.02 10.36
CA ASN A 147 10.18 5.10 9.38
C ASN A 147 9.04 4.40 8.66
N ILE A 148 8.90 4.68 7.37
CA ILE A 148 7.80 4.18 6.54
C ILE A 148 8.31 3.15 5.54
N LEU A 149 7.70 1.96 5.55
CA LEU A 149 7.92 0.97 4.51
C LEU A 149 6.85 1.11 3.43
N PHE A 150 7.26 1.32 2.19
CA PHE A 150 6.36 1.28 1.04
C PHE A 150 6.41 -0.09 0.37
N TRP A 151 5.30 -0.84 0.42
CA TRP A 151 5.21 -2.16 -0.18
C TRP A 151 4.94 -2.05 -1.69
N HIS A 152 6.00 -2.10 -2.48
CA HIS A 152 5.91 -2.03 -3.93
C HIS A 152 5.35 -3.34 -4.54
N THR A 153 4.06 -3.38 -4.86
CA THR A 153 3.37 -4.59 -5.37
C THR A 153 3.62 -4.92 -6.85
N GLY A 154 4.52 -4.22 -7.53
CA GLY A 154 4.87 -4.45 -8.93
C GLY A 154 4.03 -3.61 -9.90
N GLY A 155 3.57 -4.21 -11.00
CA GLY A 155 2.71 -3.53 -11.99
C GLY A 155 3.46 -2.77 -13.09
N THR A 156 4.79 -2.74 -13.06
CA THR A 156 5.64 -1.96 -13.97
C THR A 156 5.38 -2.26 -15.46
N SER A 157 4.90 -3.44 -15.82
CA SER A 157 4.48 -3.77 -17.19
C SER A 157 3.34 -2.90 -17.72
N ALA A 158 2.49 -2.35 -16.84
CA ALA A 158 1.41 -1.44 -17.23
C ALA A 158 1.95 -0.10 -17.79
N LEU A 159 3.19 0.29 -17.48
CA LEU A 159 3.79 1.55 -17.97
C LEU A 159 3.78 1.64 -19.50
N PHE A 160 3.99 0.52 -20.20
CA PHE A 160 4.04 0.51 -21.67
C PHE A 160 2.70 0.91 -22.29
N ALA A 161 1.58 0.60 -21.63
CA ALA A 161 0.24 0.99 -22.08
C ALA A 161 -0.09 2.47 -21.83
N TYR A 162 0.67 3.16 -20.97
CA TYR A 162 0.42 4.56 -20.56
C TYR A 162 1.52 5.53 -21.00
N THR A 163 2.39 5.10 -21.92
CA THR A 163 3.55 5.87 -22.41
C THR A 163 3.21 7.31 -22.83
N GLN A 164 2.16 7.52 -23.63
CA GLN A 164 1.75 8.87 -24.05
C GLN A 164 1.33 9.76 -22.87
N GLY A 165 0.64 9.21 -21.87
CA GLY A 165 0.19 9.97 -20.70
C GLY A 165 1.31 10.30 -19.71
N LEU A 166 2.41 9.54 -19.74
CA LEU A 166 3.55 9.72 -18.83
C LEU A 166 4.64 10.62 -19.42
N LEU A 167 4.95 10.41 -20.71
CA LEU A 167 6.02 11.12 -21.42
C LEU A 167 5.56 12.47 -22.01
N GLY A 168 4.24 12.67 -22.14
CA GLY A 168 3.71 13.76 -22.96
C GLY A 168 3.91 13.48 -24.45
N THR A 169 3.16 14.17 -25.32
CA THR A 169 3.48 14.19 -26.75
C THR A 169 4.85 14.83 -26.96
N PRO A 170 5.75 14.26 -27.77
CA PRO A 170 6.92 14.98 -28.25
C PRO A 170 6.42 16.27 -28.92
N GLY A 171 6.90 17.41 -28.44
CA GLY A 171 6.71 18.70 -29.11
C GLY A 171 7.52 18.79 -30.39
#